data_AF-A0A1T4XKA7-F1
#
_entry.id   AF-A0A1T4XKA7-F1
#
_cell.length_a   1.000
_cell.length_b   1.000
_cell.length_c   1.000
_cell.angle_alpha   90.00
_cell.angle_beta   90.00
_cell.angle_gamma   90.00
#
_symmetry.space_group_name_H-M   'P 1'
#
loop_
_entity.id
_entity.type
_entity.pdbx_description
1 polymer ?
#
loop_
_entity_poly.entity_id
_entity_poly.type
_entity_poly.pdbx_seq_one_letter_code
_entity_poly.pdbx_strand_id
1 'polypeptide(L)'
;MGILVPIGIGFGSNLIIYLIVLGILKDKKRATSSTVMSTILLIVASFIIGRWLGMGLLVISFGMLIAAFFFRLINSLTDSENNAKKS
;
A
#
# COMPACT_ATOMS: atom_id res chain seq x y z
N MET A 1 18.38 -9.70 13.22
CA MET A 1 18.06 -8.65 12.23
C MET A 1 16.55 -8.46 12.22
N GLY A 2 16.07 -7.35 12.78
CA GLY A 2 14.69 -7.19 13.22
C GLY A 2 13.66 -7.07 12.09
N ILE A 3 12.41 -7.31 12.47
CA ILE A 3 11.16 -7.29 11.67
C ILE A 3 11.02 -5.98 10.85
N LEU A 4 11.74 -4.92 11.24
CA LEU A 4 11.77 -3.62 10.59
C LEU A 4 12.20 -3.65 9.11
N VAL A 5 13.16 -4.53 8.74
CA VAL A 5 13.65 -4.63 7.35
C VAL A 5 12.55 -5.13 6.40
N PRO A 6 11.89 -6.28 6.66
CA PRO A 6 10.79 -6.73 5.81
C PRO A 6 9.59 -5.77 5.79
N ILE A 7 9.28 -5.10 6.91
CA ILE A 7 8.25 -4.04 6.93
C ILE A 7 8.63 -2.89 5.99
N GLY A 8 9.87 -2.42 6.06
CA GLY A 8 10.38 -1.35 5.20
C GLY A 8 10.37 -1.72 3.73
N ILE A 9 10.73 -2.96 3.39
CA ILE A 9 10.66 -3.49 2.01
C ILE A 9 9.21 -3.51 1.51
N GLY A 10 8.27 -3.94 2.35
CA GLY A 10 6.84 -3.90 2.03
C GLY A 10 6.34 -2.48 1.79
N PHE A 11 6.61 -1.58 2.73
CA PHE A 11 6.23 -0.17 2.61
C PHE A 11 6.81 0.48 1.35
N GLY A 12 8.11 0.30 1.10
CA GLY A 12 8.80 0.84 -0.07
C GLY A 12 8.27 0.27 -1.39
N SER A 13 8.00 -1.03 -1.45
CA SER A 13 7.42 -1.67 -2.64
C SER A 13 6.04 -1.10 -2.95
N ASN A 14 5.19 -0.91 -1.93
CA ASN A 14 3.87 -0.33 -2.14
C ASN A 14 3.95 1.15 -2.58
N LEU A 15 4.91 1.90 -2.05
CA LEU A 15 5.15 3.29 -2.45
C LEU A 15 5.59 3.38 -3.92
N ILE A 16 6.47 2.50 -4.37
CA ILE A 16 6.90 2.43 -5.77
C ILE A 16 5.72 2.09 -6.68
N ILE A 17 4.91 1.09 -6.33
CA ILE A 17 3.70 0.73 -7.08
C ILE A 17 2.74 1.92 -7.16
N TYR A 18 2.49 2.61 -6.04
CA TYR A 18 1.64 3.79 -6.02
C TYR A 18 2.14 4.88 -6.98
N LEU A 19 3.44 5.19 -6.96
CA LEU A 19 4.03 6.21 -7.83
C LEU A 19 3.95 5.82 -9.31
N ILE A 20 4.23 4.56 -9.65
CA ILE A 20 4.12 4.05 -11.03
C ILE A 20 2.67 4.17 -11.52
N VAL A 21 1.71 3.68 -10.73
CA VAL A 21 0.29 3.70 -11.10
C VAL A 21 -0.23 5.14 -11.17
N LEU A 22 0.20 6.02 -10.26
CA LEU A 22 -0.11 7.45 -10.31
C LEU A 22 0.48 8.12 -11.56
N GLY A 23 1.71 7.78 -11.95
CA GLY A 23 2.33 8.31 -13.16
C GLY A 23 1.63 7.87 -14.44
N ILE A 24 1.15 6.62 -14.49
CA ILE A 24 0.46 6.06 -15.66
C ILE A 24 -0.99 6.55 -15.74
N LEU A 25 -1.77 6.41 -14.66
CA LEU A 25 -3.19 6.72 -14.67
C LEU A 25 -3.51 8.19 -14.39
N LYS A 26 -2.57 8.95 -13.80
CA LYS A 26 -2.77 10.34 -13.32
C LYS A 26 -3.96 10.53 -12.38
N ASP A 27 -4.50 9.43 -11.85
CA ASP A 27 -5.79 9.40 -11.15
C ASP A 27 -5.61 8.83 -9.75
N LYS A 28 -5.59 9.70 -8.74
CA LYS A 28 -5.21 9.37 -7.35
C LYS A 28 -6.10 8.29 -6.72
N LYS A 29 -7.39 8.27 -7.07
CA LYS A 29 -8.36 7.27 -6.56
C LYS A 29 -8.06 5.87 -7.10
N ARG A 30 -7.77 5.76 -8.41
CA ARG A 30 -7.41 4.48 -9.03
C ARG A 30 -6.04 4.00 -8.58
N ALA A 31 -5.08 4.90 -8.41
CA ALA A 31 -3.76 4.56 -7.87
C ALA A 31 -3.83 3.97 -6.48
N THR A 32 -4.61 4.59 -5.58
CA THR A 32 -4.79 4.11 -4.20
C THR A 32 -5.44 2.72 -4.18
N SER A 33 -6.49 2.53 -4.99
CA SER A 33 -7.20 1.25 -5.09
C SER A 33 -6.28 0.11 -5.56
N SER A 34 -5.40 0.39 -6.54
CA SER A 34 -4.44 -0.58 -7.06
C SER A 34 -3.42 -1.01 -5.99
N THR A 35 -2.88 -0.08 -5.21
CA THR A 35 -1.98 -0.40 -4.07
C THR A 35 -2.65 -1.21 -2.97
N VAL A 36 -3.92 -0.93 -2.67
CA VAL A 36 -4.70 -1.72 -1.70
C VAL A 36 -4.89 -3.14 -2.22
N MET A 37 -5.22 -3.30 -3.51
CA MET A 37 -5.43 -4.60 -4.13
C MET A 37 -4.13 -5.44 -4.15
N SER A 38 -3.00 -4.82 -4.48
CA SER A 38 -1.67 -5.46 -4.48
C SER A 38 -1.29 -5.96 -3.08
N THR A 39 -1.59 -5.18 -2.04
CA THR A 39 -1.37 -5.56 -0.65
C THR A 39 -2.18 -6.80 -0.27
N ILE A 40 -3.47 -6.82 -0.60
CA ILE A 40 -4.37 -7.94 -0.30
C ILE A 40 -3.91 -9.22 -1.00
N LEU A 41 -3.51 -9.12 -2.27
CA LEU A 41 -2.97 -10.25 -3.04
C LEU A 41 -1.72 -10.85 -2.41
N LEU A 42 -0.81 -10.01 -1.92
CA LEU A 42 0.40 -10.46 -1.21
C LEU A 42 0.08 -11.12 0.13
N ILE A 43 -0.90 -10.61 0.88
CA ILE A 43 -1.39 -11.24 2.11
C ILE A 43 -1.92 -12.64 1.78
N VAL A 44 -2.78 -12.78 0.78
CA VAL A 44 -3.34 -14.08 0.39
C VAL A 44 -2.23 -15.05 -0.07
N ALA A 45 -1.29 -14.57 -0.88
CA ALA A 45 -0.14 -15.37 -1.31
C ALA A 45 0.72 -15.83 -0.12
N SER A 46 0.87 -14.98 0.91
CA SER A 46 1.62 -15.31 2.13
C SER A 46 1.01 -16.46 2.94
N PHE A 47 -0.31 -16.63 2.89
CA PHE A 47 -1.00 -17.74 3.56
C PHE A 47 -0.87 -19.07 2.78
N ILE A 48 -0.68 -19.01 1.47
CA ILE A 48 -0.53 -20.18 0.60
C ILE A 48 0.92 -20.69 0.62
N ILE A 49 1.89 -19.78 0.72
CA ILE A 49 3.31 -20.08 0.74
C ILE A 49 3.73 -20.52 2.15
N GLY A 50 4.33 -21.71 2.25
CA GLY A 50 4.56 -22.43 3.51
C GLY A 50 5.21 -21.64 4.66
N ARG A 51 5.08 -22.19 5.87
CA ARG A 51 5.24 -21.52 7.20
C ARG A 51 6.44 -20.58 7.37
N TRP A 52 7.58 -20.85 6.75
CA TRP A 52 8.79 -20.02 6.84
C TRP A 52 8.78 -18.81 5.88
N LEU A 53 8.47 -19.03 4.60
CA LEU A 53 8.36 -17.95 3.61
C LEU A 53 7.08 -17.12 3.83
N GLY A 54 5.98 -17.76 4.25
CA GLY A 54 4.72 -17.11 4.56
C GLY A 54 4.82 -16.12 5.72
N MET A 55 5.57 -16.43 6.78
CA MET A 55 5.80 -15.47 7.88
C MET A 55 6.56 -14.22 7.42
N GLY A 56 7.58 -14.36 6.56
CA GLY A 56 8.28 -13.22 5.99
C GLY A 56 7.38 -12.36 5.09
N LEU A 57 6.58 -13.01 4.25
CA LEU A 57 5.61 -12.34 3.38
C LEU A 57 4.49 -11.63 4.16
N LEU A 58 4.04 -12.19 5.29
CA LEU A 58 3.06 -11.53 6.17
C LEU A 58 3.60 -10.21 6.73
N VAL A 59 4.86 -10.20 7.16
CA VAL A 59 5.51 -8.99 7.69
C VAL A 59 5.69 -7.92 6.60
N ILE A 60 6.08 -8.33 5.38
CA ILE A 60 6.17 -7.45 4.20
C ILE A 60 4.79 -6.87 3.88
N SER A 61 3.76 -7.72 3.88
CA SER A 61 2.39 -7.30 3.60
C SER A 61 1.84 -6.32 4.64
N PHE A 62 2.27 -6.44 5.89
CA PHE A 62 1.94 -5.48 6.95
C PHE A 62 2.51 -4.09 6.67
N GLY A 63 3.76 -4.02 6.17
CA GLY A 63 4.37 -2.77 5.72
C GLY A 63 3.62 -2.14 4.53
N MET A 64 3.16 -2.97 3.59
CA MET A 64 2.32 -2.51 2.48
C MET A 64 0.97 -1.95 2.99
N LEU A 65 0.32 -2.61 3.94
CA LEU A 65 -0.96 -2.18 4.50
C LEU A 65 -0.88 -0.79 5.15
N ILE A 66 0.19 -0.55 5.91
CA ILE A 66 0.47 0.75 6.52
C ILE A 66 0.58 1.84 5.45
N ALA A 67 1.37 1.60 4.39
CA ALA A 67 1.50 2.55 3.27
C ALA A 67 0.15 2.85 2.61
N ALA A 68 -0.64 1.82 2.33
CA ALA A 68 -1.95 1.97 1.70
C ALA A 68 -2.92 2.76 2.59
N PHE A 69 -2.87 2.57 3.91
CA PHE A 69 -3.66 3.33 4.87
C PHE A 69 -3.29 4.82 4.85
N PHE A 70 -2.00 5.14 4.86
CA PHE A 70 -1.52 6.52 4.74
C PHE A 70 -1.95 7.18 3.43
N PHE A 71 -1.81 6.50 2.28
CA PHE A 71 -2.25 7.05 1.00
C PHE A 71 -3.76 7.29 0.96
N ARG A 72 -4.56 6.39 1.52
CA ARG A 72 -6.01 6.56 1.61
C ARG A 72 -6.37 7.75 2.51
N LEU A 73 -5.69 7.91 3.63
CA LEU A 73 -5.90 9.03 4.55
C LEU A 73 -5.53 10.37 3.89
N ILE A 74 -4.35 10.46 3.28
CA ILE A 74 -3.88 11.66 2.56
C ILE A 74 -4.85 12.03 1.43
N ASN A 75 -5.31 11.05 0.65
CA ASN A 75 -6.27 11.32 -0.41
C ASN A 75 -7.63 11.76 0.13
N SER A 76 -8.10 11.19 1.24
CA SER A 76 -9.35 11.62 1.89
C SER A 76 -9.27 13.06 2.41
N LEU A 77 -8.15 13.44 3.02
CA LEU A 77 -7.91 14.82 3.50
C LEU A 77 -7.80 15.80 2.34
N THR A 78 -7.10 15.42 1.26
CA THR A 78 -6.98 16.23 0.04
C THR A 78 -8.32 16.44 -0.67
N ASP A 79 -9.19 15.41 -0.70
CA ASP A 79 -10.55 15.53 -1.26
C ASP A 79 -11.43 16.46 -0.39
N SER A 80 -11.27 16.42 0.94
CA SER A 80 -11.99 17.30 1.86
C SER A 80 -11.56 18.77 1.72
N GLU A 81 -10.27 19.04 1.54
CA GLU A 81 -9.76 20.40 1.33
C GLU A 81 -10.26 21.00 -0.01
N ASN A 82 -10.26 20.21 -1.08
CA ASN A 82 -10.77 20.66 -2.39
C ASN A 82 -12.28 20.95 -2.38
N ASN A 83 -13.08 20.21 -1.60
CA ASN A 83 -14.51 20.50 -1.45
C ASN A 83 -14.75 21.75 -0.58
N ALA A 84 -13.94 21.97 0.47
CA ALA A 84 -14.02 23.17 1.30
C ALA A 84 -13.63 24.45 0.54
N LYS A 85 -12.72 24.35 -0.43
CA LYS A 85 -12.28 25.50 -1.23
C LYS A 85 -13.22 25.86 -2.40
N LYS A 86 -14.23 25.02 -2.66
CA LYS A 86 -15.20 25.16 -3.75
C LYS A 86 -16.58 25.63 -3.27
N SER A 87 -16.80 25.71 -1.96
CA SER A 87 -17.97 26.31 -1.31
C SER A 87 -17.68 27.75 -0.87
#